data_AF-A0A2V9MB00-F1
#
_entry.id   AF-A0A2V9MB00-F1
#
_cell.length_a   1.000
_cell.length_b   1.000
_cell.length_c   1.000
_cell.angle_alpha   90.00
_cell.angle_beta   90.00
_cell.angle_gamma   90.00
#
_symmetry.space_group_name_H-M   'P 1'
#
loop_
_entity.id
_entity.type
_entity.pdbx_description
1 polymer ?
#
loop_
_entity_poly.entity_id
_entity_poly.type
_entity_poly.pdbx_seq_one_letter_code
_entity_poly.pdbx_strand_id
1 'polypeptide(L)'
;MYSPGMVGFGHIRRNASIAQALRCSALQPVIVMIAEAWQAGSLPMPEGVDTLTLPALRKEADGCCKPRYLDVSKQELIALRAKVIQSAIKVFE
;
A
#
# COMPACT_ATOMS: atom_id res chain seq x y z
N MET A 1 -10.27 -4.27 0.18
CA MET A 1 -9.78 -4.88 1.44
C MET A 1 -8.80 -3.92 2.10
N TYR A 2 -9.12 -3.41 3.29
CA TYR A 2 -8.22 -2.55 4.07
C TYR A 2 -7.72 -3.36 5.28
N SER A 3 -6.40 -3.49 5.42
CA SER A 3 -5.74 -4.08 6.59
C SER A 3 -4.93 -2.98 7.28
N PRO A 4 -5.28 -2.59 8.51
CA PRO A 4 -4.60 -1.53 9.24
C PRO A 4 -3.31 -2.08 9.83
N GLY A 5 -2.31 -2.30 8.97
CA GLY A 5 -0.91 -2.48 9.33
C GLY A 5 -0.61 -3.60 10.33
N MET A 6 -0.32 -4.79 9.83
CA MET A 6 0.89 -5.51 10.26
C MET A 6 1.64 -6.01 9.02
N VAL A 7 2.78 -5.37 8.80
CA VAL A 7 3.68 -5.55 7.66
C VAL A 7 4.33 -6.93 7.70
N GLY A 8 4.07 -7.72 6.66
CA GLY A 8 4.72 -9.02 6.49
C GLY A 8 4.54 -9.51 5.06
N PHE A 9 5.52 -10.28 4.58
CA PHE A 9 5.51 -10.84 3.22
C PHE A 9 4.23 -11.62 2.91
N GLY A 10 3.56 -12.21 3.91
CA GLY A 10 2.29 -12.93 3.73
C GLY A 10 1.16 -12.06 3.17
N HIS A 11 1.01 -10.82 3.64
CA HIS A 11 -0.02 -9.91 3.12
C HIS A 11 0.27 -9.49 1.69
N ILE A 12 1.53 -9.19 1.38
CA ILE A 12 1.94 -8.80 0.02
C ILE A 12 1.74 -9.97 -0.94
N ARG A 13 2.19 -11.18 -0.58
CA ARG A 13 2.00 -12.39 -1.40
C ARG A 13 0.51 -12.68 -1.65
N ARG A 14 -0.32 -12.62 -0.62
CA ARG A 14 -1.77 -12.83 -0.75
C ARG A 14 -2.39 -11.81 -1.71
N ASN A 15 -2.06 -10.53 -1.55
CA ASN A 15 -2.60 -9.48 -2.41
C ASN A 15 -2.09 -9.61 -3.85
N ALA A 16 -0.84 -10.02 -4.06
CA ALA A 16 -0.30 -10.33 -5.38
C ALA A 16 -1.05 -11.50 -6.05
N SER A 17 -1.37 -12.56 -5.30
CA SER A 17 -2.20 -13.66 -5.83
C SER A 17 -3.61 -13.21 -6.20
N ILE A 18 -4.23 -12.34 -5.41
CA ILE A 18 -5.54 -11.75 -5.74
C ILE A 18 -5.43 -10.89 -7.00
N ALA A 19 -4.39 -10.05 -7.09
CA ALA A 19 -4.15 -9.21 -8.26
C ALA A 19 -3.97 -10.04 -9.54
N GLN A 20 -3.20 -11.14 -9.47
CA GLN A 20 -3.06 -12.08 -10.59
C GLN A 20 -4.41 -12.68 -11.01
N ALA A 21 -5.24 -13.11 -10.06
CA ALA A 21 -6.55 -13.67 -10.36
C ALA A 21 -7.47 -12.64 -11.02
N LEU A 22 -7.46 -11.39 -10.54
CA LEU A 22 -8.20 -10.30 -11.15
C LEU A 22 -7.70 -9.98 -12.55
N ARG A 23 -6.38 -10.00 -12.77
CA ARG A 23 -5.77 -9.77 -14.08
C ARG A 23 -6.16 -10.83 -15.11
N CYS A 24 -6.29 -12.09 -14.68
CA CYS A 24 -6.76 -13.19 -15.52
C CYS A 24 -8.29 -13.25 -15.68
N SER A 25 -9.04 -12.38 -15.00
CA SER A 25 -10.51 -12.36 -15.10
C SER A 25 -10.98 -11.59 -16.34
N ALA A 26 -12.24 -11.80 -16.73
CA ALA A 26 -12.87 -11.06 -17.82
C ALA A 26 -12.92 -9.53 -17.59
N LEU A 27 -12.77 -9.07 -16.33
CA LEU A 27 -12.77 -7.65 -15.99
C LEU A 27 -11.50 -6.93 -16.47
N GLN A 28 -10.37 -7.64 -16.59
CA GLN A 28 -9.04 -7.11 -16.95
C GLN A 28 -8.73 -5.72 -16.35
N PRO A 29 -8.89 -5.53 -15.03
CA PRO A 29 -8.77 -4.20 -14.44
C PRO A 29 -7.34 -3.67 -14.51
N VAL A 30 -7.21 -2.35 -14.41
CA VAL A 30 -5.95 -1.70 -14.03
C VAL A 30 -5.74 -1.92 -12.53
N ILE A 31 -4.57 -2.44 -12.14
CA ILE A 31 -4.30 -2.82 -10.75
C ILE A 31 -3.07 -2.06 -10.24
N VAL A 32 -3.27 -1.27 -9.19
CA VAL A 32 -2.21 -0.65 -8.40
C VAL A 32 -2.31 -1.13 -6.95
N MET A 33 -1.22 -1.69 -6.43
CA MET A 33 -1.12 -2.13 -5.05
C MET A 33 -0.50 -1.04 -4.17
N ILE A 34 -1.25 -0.52 -3.20
CA ILE A 34 -0.76 0.49 -2.27
C ILE A 34 -0.28 -0.19 -0.96
N ALA A 35 0.96 0.05 -0.56
CA ALA A 35 1.56 -0.60 0.61
C ALA A 35 2.39 0.36 1.48
N GLU A 36 2.60 0.01 2.74
CA GLU A 36 3.50 0.73 3.66
C GLU A 36 4.85 0.03 3.88
N ALA A 37 4.98 -1.19 3.33
CA ALA A 37 6.20 -1.96 3.43
C ALA A 37 7.10 -1.59 2.26
N TRP A 38 8.30 -1.09 2.57
CA TRP A 38 9.35 -0.87 1.55
C TRP A 38 9.65 -2.16 0.76
N GLN A 39 9.45 -3.32 1.38
CA GLN A 39 9.56 -4.64 0.76
C GLN A 39 8.46 -4.97 -0.26
N ALA A 40 7.45 -4.10 -0.47
CA ALA A 40 6.47 -4.30 -1.54
C ALA A 40 7.14 -4.36 -2.92
N GLY A 41 8.20 -3.57 -3.14
CA GLY A 41 9.01 -3.64 -4.36
C GLY A 41 10.04 -4.78 -4.39
N SER A 42 10.22 -5.54 -3.29
CA SER A 42 11.20 -6.62 -3.22
C SER A 42 10.61 -8.01 -3.49
N LEU A 43 9.30 -8.11 -3.71
CA LEU A 43 8.63 -9.34 -4.13
C LEU A 43 8.31 -9.25 -5.62
N PRO A 44 8.42 -10.36 -6.38
CA PRO A 44 8.00 -10.38 -7.77
C PRO A 44 6.50 -10.07 -7.82
N MET A 45 6.14 -9.02 -8.55
CA MET A 45 4.75 -8.68 -8.82
C MET A 45 4.26 -9.43 -10.06
N PRO A 46 2.98 -9.79 -10.12
CA PRO A 46 2.39 -10.33 -11.33
C PRO A 46 2.42 -9.31 -12.46
N GLU A 47 2.42 -9.77 -13.71
CA GLU A 47 2.45 -8.90 -14.88
C GLU A 47 1.26 -7.94 -14.89
N GLY A 48 1.52 -6.66 -15.20
CA GLY A 48 0.49 -5.61 -15.23
C GLY A 48 0.02 -5.15 -13.85
N VAL A 49 0.78 -5.44 -12.79
CA VAL A 49 0.51 -4.96 -11.43
C VAL A 49 1.66 -4.07 -10.95
N ASP A 50 1.37 -2.79 -10.74
CA ASP A 50 2.32 -1.84 -10.14
C ASP A 50 2.11 -1.66 -8.64
N THR A 51 3.16 -1.20 -7.95
CA THR A 51 3.09 -0.91 -6.51
C THR A 51 3.37 0.55 -6.21
N LEU A 52 2.59 1.11 -5.27
CA LEU A 52 2.78 2.44 -4.72
C LEU A 52 3.08 2.30 -3.22
N THR A 53 4.32 2.62 -2.83
CA THR A 53 4.72 2.57 -1.42
C THR A 53 4.49 3.93 -0.77
N LEU A 54 3.74 3.95 0.33
CA LEU A 54 3.48 5.14 1.13
C LEU A 54 4.40 5.22 2.35
N PRO A 55 4.73 6.45 2.80
CA PRO A 55 5.33 6.65 4.11
C PRO A 55 4.49 6.00 5.21
N ALA A 56 5.17 5.23 6.05
CA ALA A 56 4.51 4.32 6.97
C ALA A 56 4.39 4.87 8.39
N LEU A 57 3.41 4.36 9.13
CA LEU A 57 3.32 4.55 10.57
C LEU A 57 4.01 3.38 11.29
N ARG A 58 4.51 3.66 12.49
CA ARG A 58 4.97 2.68 13.48
C ARG A 58 4.05 2.77 14.68
N LYS A 59 3.59 1.61 15.16
CA LYS A 59 2.88 1.50 16.44
C LYS A 59 3.92 1.44 17.56
N GLU A 60 3.78 2.34 18.51
CA GLU A 60 4.62 2.44 19.71
C GLU A 60 4.06 1.52 20.82
N ALA A 61 4.87 1.28 21.85
CA ALA A 61 4.51 0.39 22.96
C ALA A 61 3.28 0.89 23.75
N ASP A 62 3.07 2.20 23.80
CA ASP A 62 1.91 2.87 24.41
C ASP A 62 0.63 2.80 23.53
N GLY A 63 0.72 2.17 22.36
CA GLY A 63 -0.38 2.05 21.41
C GLY A 63 -0.56 3.26 20.49
N CYS A 64 0.23 4.34 20.66
CA CYS A 64 0.23 5.47 19.74
C CYS A 64 0.87 5.08 18.41
N CYS A 65 0.50 5.79 17.34
CA CYS A 65 1.13 5.63 16.03
C CYS A 65 1.91 6.89 15.68
N LYS A 66 3.18 6.75 15.33
CA LYS A 66 4.05 7.84 14.87
C LYS A 66 4.60 7.57 13.47
N PRO A 67 5.01 8.59 12.71
CA PRO A 67 5.75 8.37 11.47
C PRO A 67 6.95 7.46 11.69
N ARG A 68 7.15 6.49 10.79
CA ARG A 68 8.18 5.46 10.96
C ARG A 68 9.60 6.01 10.83
N TYR A 69 9.79 6.98 9.92
CA TYR A 69 11.09 7.54 9.55
C TYR A 69 11.09 9.05 9.27
N LEU A 70 9.98 9.62 8.77
CA LEU A 70 9.92 11.05 8.47
C LEU A 70 9.81 11.87 9.75
N ASP A 71 10.57 12.95 9.84
CA ASP A 71 10.50 13.92 10.95
C ASP A 71 9.38 14.95 10.70
N VAL A 72 8.14 14.48 10.82
CA VAL A 72 6.91 15.25 10.65
C VAL A 72 5.89 14.84 11.71
N SER A 73 4.81 15.60 11.85
CA SER A 73 3.69 15.18 12.69
C SER A 73 2.93 14.00 12.07
N LYS A 74 2.22 13.24 12.93
CA LYS A 74 1.30 12.18 12.49
C LYS A 74 0.25 12.72 11.51
N GLN A 75 -0.26 13.92 11.77
CA GLN A 75 -1.29 14.58 10.98
C GLN A 75 -0.77 14.93 9.58
N GLU A 76 0.43 15.48 9.47
CA GLU A 76 1.07 15.75 8.18
C GLU A 76 1.29 14.47 7.38
N LEU A 77 1.75 13.39 8.02
CA LEU A 77 1.92 12.10 7.35
C LEU A 77 0.59 11.55 6.83
N ILE A 78 -0.48 11.61 7.63
CA ILE A 78 -1.83 11.17 7.22
C ILE A 78 -2.32 12.01 6.05
N ALA A 79 -2.14 13.34 6.10
CA ALA A 79 -2.53 14.25 5.03
C ALA A 79 -1.78 13.94 3.72
N LEU A 80 -0.46 13.71 3.78
CA LEU A 80 0.35 13.30 2.63
C LEU A 80 -0.19 12.00 2.01
N ARG A 81 -0.41 10.97 2.84
CA ARG A 81 -0.93 9.68 2.38
C ARG A 81 -2.30 9.80 1.72
N ALA A 82 -3.21 10.56 2.32
CA ALA A 82 -4.53 10.81 1.76
C ALA A 82 -4.45 11.48 0.38
N LYS A 83 -3.63 12.53 0.25
CA LYS A 83 -3.42 13.22 -1.03
C LYS A 83 -2.85 12.28 -2.10
N VAL A 84 -1.83 11.50 -1.76
CA VAL A 84 -1.21 10.54 -2.71
C VAL A 84 -2.21 9.48 -3.17
N ILE A 85 -2.98 8.88 -2.25
CA ILE A 85 -4.01 7.88 -2.59
C ILE A 85 -5.08 8.51 -3.50
N GLN A 86 -5.59 9.68 -3.14
CA GLN A 86 -6.60 10.37 -3.93
C GLN A 86 -6.10 10.71 -5.33
N SER A 87 -4.89 11.26 -5.44
CA SER A 87 -4.29 11.57 -6.73
C SER A 87 -4.07 10.31 -7.58
N ALA A 88 -3.63 9.21 -6.98
CA ALA A 88 -3.44 7.94 -7.70
C ALA A 88 -4.76 7.39 -8.27
N ILE A 89 -5.85 7.43 -7.48
CA ILE A 89 -7.15 6.93 -7.93
C ILE A 89 -7.73 7.81 -9.05
N LYS A 90 -7.66 9.13 -8.91
CA LYS A 90 -8.22 10.10 -9.88
C LYS A 90 -7.64 10.02 -11.29
N VAL A 91 -6.47 9.41 -11.48
CA VAL A 91 -5.86 9.23 -12.82
C VAL A 91 -6.57 8.13 -13.62
N PHE A 92 -7.29 7.23 -12.94
CA PHE A 92 -7.99 6.09 -13.55
C PHE A 92 -9.53 6.22 -13.52
N GLU A 93 -10.04 7.36 -13.04
CA GLU A 93 -11.46 7.77 -13.14
C GLU A 93 -11.68 8.55 -14.45
#